data_AF-A0AAD6VIG2-F1
#
_entry.id   AF-A0AAD6VIG2-F1
#
_cell.length_a   1.000
_cell.length_b   1.000
_cell.length_c   1.000
_cell.angle_alpha   90.00
_cell.angle_beta   90.00
_cell.angle_gamma   90.00
#
_symmetry.space_group_name_H-M   'P 1'
#
loop_
_entity.id
_entity.type
_entity.pdbx_description
1 polymer ?
#
loop_
_entity_poly.entity_id
_entity_poly.type
_entity_poly.pdbx_seq_one_letter_code
_entity_poly.pdbx_strand_id
1 'polypeptide(L)'
;MMVVSGEISQTGNEAIAPSTSTVSSNPSSILFDDDAAGKNTFRAHDNTIPAAIYSLAKNGISPPLTLFLPLSLEKIRSSNVKTVKHGTGETTRVTVIDLAEFPDEDTLDQANFCTVWNTYLTFIETCSGKQIFESFARHFNQMLTDPGLALWFPAYRAFDRKIRAQFFTAPYIIDVEHAEYRSALQAAKNDFMMHTQASSSSGARSSSSGGRAAKERSERSKPYDKDNAPPKRTLCFRCGRTGHGAVTCREANPSKHGRNFVIYANRGGLFRIHDDHAVCMSFNCGKCESSGNTHALHICSLCSDAHHGAVNCTRN
;
A
#
# COMPACT_ATOMS: atom_id res chain seq x y z
N MET A 1 -38.63 1.24 -55.76
CA MET A 1 -39.62 0.14 -55.76
C MET A 1 -39.74 -0.32 -54.30
N MET A 2 -40.88 -0.31 -53.62
CA MET A 2 -42.28 0.09 -53.88
C MET A 2 -42.78 0.81 -52.59
N VAL A 3 -43.44 1.99 -52.57
CA VAL A 3 -44.77 2.44 -53.05
C VAL A 3 -45.90 2.30 -52.00
N VAL A 4 -46.41 3.45 -51.49
CA VAL A 4 -47.73 3.75 -50.82
C VAL A 4 -48.00 3.04 -49.47
N SER A 5 -48.71 3.57 -48.44
CA SER A 5 -49.53 4.79 -48.17
C SER A 5 -49.16 5.39 -46.78
N GLY A 6 -49.79 6.36 -46.09
CA GLY A 6 -51.02 7.19 -46.25
C GLY A 6 -52.28 6.64 -45.52
N GLU A 7 -53.16 7.42 -44.86
CA GLU A 7 -53.18 8.85 -44.47
C GLU A 7 -54.40 9.15 -43.52
N ILE A 8 -54.50 10.37 -42.97
CA ILE A 8 -55.71 11.07 -42.43
C ILE A 8 -56.25 10.76 -41.00
N SER A 9 -56.69 11.86 -40.36
CA SER A 9 -57.14 12.07 -38.97
C SER A 9 -58.60 11.71 -38.64
N GLN A 10 -58.95 11.75 -37.34
CA GLN A 10 -60.23 12.33 -36.89
C GLN A 10 -60.15 12.97 -35.49
N THR A 11 -61.19 13.71 -35.09
CA THR A 11 -61.15 14.78 -34.06
C THR A 11 -62.35 14.77 -33.10
N GLY A 12 -62.16 15.29 -31.88
CA GLY A 12 -63.24 15.67 -30.95
C GLY A 12 -63.68 14.55 -29.98
N ASN A 13 -64.23 14.83 -28.79
CA ASN A 13 -64.65 16.11 -28.22
C ASN A 13 -64.34 16.19 -26.71
N GLU A 14 -64.24 17.40 -26.18
CA GLU A 14 -64.34 17.66 -24.73
C GLU A 14 -65.79 17.50 -24.26
N ALA A 15 -65.98 17.02 -23.02
CA ALA A 15 -67.25 17.04 -22.31
C ALA A 15 -67.01 17.40 -20.83
N ILE A 16 -67.20 18.67 -20.50
CA ILE A 16 -67.02 19.19 -19.13
C ILE A 16 -68.33 18.99 -18.35
N ALA A 17 -68.26 18.26 -17.24
CA ALA A 17 -69.38 17.94 -16.35
C ALA A 17 -68.92 17.99 -14.87
N PRO A 18 -69.82 18.22 -13.89
CA PRO A 18 -69.50 19.15 -12.80
C PRO A 18 -68.69 18.59 -11.62
N SER A 19 -67.89 19.47 -11.02
CA SER A 19 -67.11 19.21 -9.79
C SER A 19 -68.00 19.13 -8.54
N THR A 20 -68.61 17.97 -8.29
CA THR A 20 -69.25 17.67 -6.99
C THR A 20 -68.21 17.60 -5.88
N SER A 21 -68.08 18.70 -5.13
CA SER A 21 -67.14 18.86 -4.02
C SER A 21 -67.60 18.09 -2.77
N THR A 22 -67.62 16.76 -2.86
CA THR A 22 -67.93 15.88 -1.73
C THR A 22 -66.80 15.94 -0.71
N VAL A 23 -67.01 16.67 0.39
CA VAL A 23 -66.08 16.71 1.52
C VAL A 23 -66.09 15.36 2.22
N SER A 24 -65.24 14.44 1.74
CA SER A 24 -65.07 13.11 2.30
C SER A 24 -64.30 13.19 3.61
N SER A 25 -65.04 13.24 4.72
CA SER A 25 -64.50 13.15 6.07
C SER A 25 -64.08 11.71 6.39
N ASN A 26 -62.96 11.25 5.81
CA ASN A 26 -62.34 9.97 6.13
C ASN A 26 -61.28 10.16 7.23
N PRO A 27 -61.56 9.79 8.50
CA PRO A 27 -60.58 9.83 9.60
C PRO A 27 -59.62 8.64 9.55
N SER A 28 -59.04 8.39 8.36
CA SER A 28 -58.14 7.28 8.05
C SER A 28 -57.01 7.76 7.14
N SER A 29 -56.38 8.88 7.53
CA SER A 29 -55.05 9.25 7.05
C SER A 29 -54.03 8.25 7.60
N ILE A 30 -53.88 7.13 6.89
CA ILE A 30 -52.87 6.12 7.17
C ILE A 30 -51.50 6.78 6.97
N LEU A 31 -50.78 7.03 8.06
CA LEU A 31 -49.51 7.78 8.04
C LEU A 31 -48.38 7.05 7.31
N PHE A 32 -48.49 5.72 7.24
CA PHE A 32 -47.51 4.82 6.63
C PHE A 32 -48.27 3.82 5.75
N ASP A 33 -48.31 4.10 4.46
CA ASP A 33 -48.93 3.25 3.44
C ASP A 33 -48.13 1.95 3.24
N ASP A 34 -48.80 0.80 3.16
CA ASP A 34 -48.16 -0.51 3.01
C ASP A 34 -47.46 -0.66 1.64
N ASP A 35 -48.05 -0.07 0.58
CA ASP A 35 -47.43 -0.08 -0.75
C ASP A 35 -46.14 0.77 -0.77
N ALA A 36 -46.09 1.88 -0.04
CA ALA A 36 -44.88 2.66 0.17
C ALA A 36 -43.88 1.94 1.10
N ALA A 37 -44.35 1.31 2.17
CA ALA A 37 -43.51 0.56 3.12
C ALA A 37 -42.82 -0.64 2.45
N GLY A 38 -43.55 -1.43 1.67
CA GLY A 38 -43.03 -2.61 0.95
C GLY A 38 -41.96 -2.31 -0.10
N LYS A 39 -41.85 -1.05 -0.56
CA LYS A 39 -40.77 -0.57 -1.44
C LYS A 39 -39.47 -0.28 -0.68
N ASN A 40 -39.50 -0.21 0.64
CA ASN A 40 -38.34 0.04 1.50
C ASN A 40 -37.78 -1.26 2.09
N THR A 41 -36.49 -1.54 1.86
CA THR A 41 -35.78 -2.61 2.57
C THR A 41 -35.15 -2.06 3.86
N PHE A 42 -35.46 -2.64 5.02
CA PHE A 42 -34.73 -2.32 6.24
C PHE A 42 -33.25 -2.69 6.08
N ARG A 43 -32.35 -1.70 6.26
CA ARG A 43 -30.91 -1.88 6.25
C ARG A 43 -30.36 -1.45 7.61
N ALA A 44 -30.03 -2.43 8.46
CA ALA A 44 -29.44 -2.18 9.78
C ALA A 44 -28.14 -1.37 9.71
N HIS A 45 -27.38 -1.54 8.62
CA HIS A 45 -26.17 -0.79 8.32
C HIS A 45 -26.19 -0.33 6.86
N ASP A 46 -25.80 0.91 6.62
CA ASP A 46 -25.45 1.36 5.27
C ASP A 46 -24.07 0.79 4.90
N ASN A 47 -24.03 -0.09 3.90
CA ASN A 47 -22.81 -0.68 3.37
C ASN A 47 -22.34 -0.02 2.06
N THR A 48 -22.98 1.06 1.61
CA THR A 48 -22.58 1.76 0.38
C THR A 48 -21.25 2.49 0.56
N ILE A 49 -20.42 2.51 -0.49
CA ILE A 49 -19.17 3.27 -0.48
C ILE A 49 -19.52 4.77 -0.67
N PRO A 50 -19.06 5.69 0.20
CA PRO A 50 -19.42 7.09 0.08
C PRO A 50 -18.85 7.78 -1.18
N ALA A 51 -19.63 8.70 -1.75
CA ALA A 51 -19.26 9.46 -2.96
C ALA A 51 -17.90 10.18 -2.88
N ALA A 52 -17.47 10.57 -1.67
CA ALA A 52 -16.16 11.17 -1.40
C ALA A 52 -14.98 10.27 -1.81
N ILE A 53 -15.10 8.95 -1.66
CA ILE A 53 -14.03 7.99 -2.01
C ILE A 53 -13.92 7.88 -3.54
N TYR A 54 -15.05 7.85 -4.26
CA TYR A 54 -15.06 7.95 -5.73
C TYR A 54 -14.49 9.29 -6.22
N SER A 55 -14.61 10.38 -5.44
CA SER A 55 -14.03 11.68 -5.79
C SER A 55 -12.49 11.63 -5.82
N LEU A 56 -11.86 10.94 -4.86
CA LEU A 56 -10.40 10.70 -4.88
C LEU A 56 -9.98 9.97 -6.16
N ALA A 57 -10.61 8.81 -6.43
CA ALA A 57 -10.32 7.97 -7.58
C ALA A 57 -10.53 8.68 -8.93
N LYS A 58 -11.62 9.45 -9.09
CA LYS A 58 -11.91 10.25 -10.30
C LYS A 58 -10.87 11.34 -10.56
N ASN A 59 -10.09 11.73 -9.55
CA ASN A 59 -9.02 12.72 -9.63
C ASN A 59 -7.62 12.09 -9.64
N GLY A 60 -7.51 10.77 -9.88
CA GLY A 60 -6.24 10.04 -9.90
C GLY A 60 -5.58 9.84 -8.53
N ILE A 61 -6.25 10.23 -7.44
CA ILE A 61 -5.75 10.06 -6.07
C ILE A 61 -6.17 8.68 -5.60
N SER A 62 -5.19 7.80 -5.37
CA SER A 62 -5.46 6.47 -4.83
C SER A 62 -6.06 6.56 -3.41
N PRO A 63 -7.24 5.98 -3.17
CA PRO A 63 -7.81 5.93 -1.82
C PRO A 63 -6.98 5.01 -0.90
N PRO A 64 -6.55 5.48 0.28
CA PRO A 64 -5.94 4.61 1.30
C PRO A 64 -6.92 3.54 1.79
N LEU A 65 -6.43 2.34 2.09
CA LEU A 65 -7.24 1.24 2.60
C LEU A 65 -7.92 1.57 3.94
N THR A 66 -7.33 2.47 4.74
CA THR A 66 -7.91 2.95 6.00
C THR A 66 -9.19 3.79 5.82
N LEU A 67 -9.51 4.27 4.61
CA LEU A 67 -10.82 4.86 4.31
C LEU A 67 -11.95 3.83 4.26
N PHE A 68 -11.63 2.55 4.04
CA PHE A 68 -12.59 1.44 3.95
C PHE A 68 -12.77 0.70 5.28
N LEU A 69 -12.11 1.14 6.36
CA LEU A 69 -12.44 0.71 7.72
C LEU A 69 -13.91 1.08 8.04
N PRO A 70 -14.68 0.23 8.76
CA PRO A 70 -16.08 0.51 9.08
C PRO A 70 -16.31 1.88 9.73
N LEU A 71 -15.47 2.24 10.72
CA LEU A 71 -15.50 3.53 11.42
C LEU A 71 -15.15 4.71 10.50
N SER A 72 -14.26 4.51 9.53
CA SER A 72 -13.93 5.55 8.53
C SER A 72 -15.09 5.79 7.58
N LEU A 73 -15.75 4.72 7.12
CA LEU A 73 -16.93 4.82 6.26
C LEU A 73 -18.11 5.49 6.98
N GLU A 74 -18.36 5.13 8.25
CA GLU A 74 -19.35 5.77 9.11
C GLU A 74 -19.05 7.27 9.35
N LYS A 75 -17.78 7.61 9.62
CA LYS A 75 -17.32 9.00 9.73
C LYS A 75 -17.56 9.79 8.44
N ILE A 76 -17.35 9.19 7.27
CA ILE A 76 -17.60 9.85 5.98
C ILE A 76 -19.11 10.01 5.72
N ARG A 77 -19.95 9.01 6.01
CA ARG A 77 -21.42 9.09 5.86
C ARG A 77 -22.05 10.16 6.77
N SER A 78 -21.56 10.26 8.01
CA SER A 78 -21.98 11.28 8.98
C SER A 78 -21.52 12.71 8.63
N SER A 79 -20.93 12.91 7.43
CA SER A 79 -20.76 14.21 6.73
C SER A 79 -19.88 15.27 7.42
N ASN A 80 -19.26 14.95 8.56
CA ASN A 80 -18.40 15.85 9.33
C ASN A 80 -16.89 15.72 8.98
N VAL A 81 -16.56 15.27 7.76
CA VAL A 81 -15.16 15.12 7.31
C VAL A 81 -14.65 16.40 6.67
N LYS A 82 -13.49 16.89 7.11
CA LYS A 82 -12.83 18.05 6.49
C LYS A 82 -12.49 17.76 5.03
N THR A 83 -12.46 18.82 4.22
CA THR A 83 -12.02 18.75 2.81
C THR A 83 -10.88 19.71 2.54
N VAL A 84 -10.00 19.30 1.62
CA VAL A 84 -8.81 20.05 1.19
C VAL A 84 -8.82 20.22 -0.32
N LYS A 85 -8.21 21.32 -0.80
CA LYS A 85 -8.05 21.58 -2.23
C LYS A 85 -6.75 20.94 -2.73
N HIS A 86 -6.86 19.80 -3.40
CA HIS A 86 -5.73 19.16 -4.08
C HIS A 86 -5.50 19.82 -5.45
N GLY A 87 -4.25 19.90 -5.90
CA GLY A 87 -3.91 20.36 -7.24
C GLY A 87 -3.77 19.18 -8.19
N THR A 88 -4.54 19.16 -9.28
CA THR A 88 -4.51 18.10 -10.31
C THR A 88 -3.86 18.56 -11.62
N GLY A 89 -3.22 19.73 -11.61
CA GLY A 89 -2.52 20.31 -12.75
C GLY A 89 -2.10 21.75 -12.49
N GLU A 90 -1.69 22.45 -13.54
CA GLU A 90 -1.12 23.80 -13.47
C GLU A 90 -2.13 24.89 -13.05
N THR A 91 -3.43 24.65 -13.27
CA THR A 91 -4.52 25.60 -12.93
C THR A 91 -5.68 24.98 -12.15
N THR A 92 -6.02 23.71 -12.38
CA THR A 92 -7.18 23.05 -11.75
C THR A 92 -6.91 22.62 -10.31
N ARG A 93 -7.80 23.02 -9.39
CA ARG A 93 -7.84 22.53 -8.00
C ARG A 93 -9.16 21.85 -7.72
N VAL A 94 -9.10 20.68 -7.08
CA VAL A 94 -10.25 19.82 -6.80
C VAL A 94 -10.42 19.62 -5.30
N THR A 95 -11.65 19.69 -4.82
CA THR A 95 -11.97 19.53 -3.39
C THR A 95 -12.17 18.04 -3.09
N VAL A 96 -11.33 17.49 -2.23
CA VAL A 96 -11.38 16.08 -1.79
C VAL A 96 -11.34 15.99 -0.27
N ILE A 97 -11.70 14.84 0.30
CA ILE A 97 -11.60 14.63 1.75
C ILE A 97 -10.14 14.71 2.23
N ASP A 98 -9.96 15.30 3.41
CA ASP A 98 -8.65 15.39 4.06
C ASP A 98 -8.23 14.00 4.56
N LEU A 99 -7.14 13.47 4.01
CA LEU A 99 -6.63 12.14 4.38
C LEU A 99 -5.98 12.12 5.77
N ALA A 100 -5.60 13.28 6.33
CA ALA A 100 -5.05 13.39 7.69
C ALA A 100 -6.12 13.21 8.79
N GLU A 101 -7.40 13.14 8.42
CA GLU A 101 -8.53 12.86 9.31
C GLU A 101 -8.73 11.36 9.62
N PHE A 102 -7.91 10.48 9.05
CA PHE A 102 -8.04 9.03 9.08
C PHE A 102 -6.76 8.34 9.56
N PRO A 103 -6.81 7.07 10.03
CA PRO A 103 -5.60 6.35 10.42
C PRO A 103 -4.60 6.24 9.26
N ASP A 104 -3.32 6.40 9.58
CA ASP A 104 -2.24 6.12 8.63
C ASP A 104 -2.32 4.64 8.22
N GLU A 105 -2.22 4.37 6.92
CA GLU A 105 -2.27 3.01 6.39
C GLU A 105 -1.10 2.14 6.92
N ASP A 106 -0.02 2.74 7.44
CA ASP A 106 1.03 2.00 8.13
C ASP A 106 0.70 1.55 9.57
N THR A 107 -0.43 1.99 10.13
CA THR A 107 -0.99 1.45 11.38
C THR A 107 -1.92 0.24 11.16
N LEU A 108 -2.31 -0.03 9.92
CA LEU A 108 -3.27 -1.08 9.56
C LEU A 108 -2.66 -2.49 9.75
N ASP A 109 -3.15 -3.26 10.73
CA ASP A 109 -2.73 -4.65 10.97
C ASP A 109 -3.26 -5.64 9.93
N GLN A 110 -2.81 -6.90 9.99
CA GLN A 110 -3.14 -7.94 9.01
C GLN A 110 -4.63 -8.32 9.01
N ALA A 111 -5.30 -8.35 10.16
CA ALA A 111 -6.71 -8.72 10.23
C ALA A 111 -7.58 -7.60 9.64
N ASN A 112 -7.35 -6.36 10.08
CA ASN A 112 -8.03 -5.19 9.53
C ASN A 112 -7.72 -5.00 8.03
N PHE A 113 -6.49 -5.25 7.58
CA PHE A 113 -6.12 -5.24 6.15
C PHE A 113 -6.98 -6.21 5.34
N CYS A 114 -7.10 -7.48 5.78
CA CYS A 114 -7.95 -8.46 5.10
C CYS A 114 -9.42 -8.04 5.09
N THR A 115 -9.95 -7.46 6.17
CA THR A 115 -11.33 -6.95 6.21
C THR A 115 -11.54 -5.82 5.20
N VAL A 116 -10.69 -4.78 5.21
CA VAL A 116 -10.89 -3.62 4.33
C VAL A 116 -10.61 -3.92 2.85
N TRP A 117 -9.76 -4.91 2.55
CA TRP A 117 -9.51 -5.31 1.16
C TRP A 117 -10.76 -5.89 0.47
N ASN A 118 -11.64 -6.57 1.21
CA ASN A 118 -12.93 -7.02 0.67
C ASN A 118 -13.84 -5.84 0.31
N THR A 119 -13.90 -4.80 1.16
CA THR A 119 -14.68 -3.58 0.89
C THR A 119 -14.05 -2.73 -0.23
N TYR A 120 -12.71 -2.74 -0.35
CA TYR A 120 -11.99 -2.16 -1.48
C TYR A 120 -12.28 -2.92 -2.80
N LEU A 121 -12.41 -4.25 -2.77
CA LEU A 121 -12.83 -5.03 -3.93
C LEU A 121 -14.22 -4.65 -4.41
N THR A 122 -15.21 -4.50 -3.53
CA THR A 122 -16.54 -3.99 -3.88
C THR A 122 -16.47 -2.59 -4.51
N PHE A 123 -15.59 -1.72 -4.02
CA PHE A 123 -15.37 -0.40 -4.63
C PHE A 123 -14.74 -0.48 -6.03
N ILE A 124 -13.75 -1.34 -6.24
CA ILE A 124 -13.16 -1.57 -7.58
C ILE A 124 -14.17 -2.21 -8.53
N GLU A 125 -15.04 -3.10 -8.04
CA GLU A 125 -16.14 -3.71 -8.82
C GLU A 125 -17.14 -2.64 -9.30
N THR A 126 -17.52 -1.68 -8.45
CA THR A 126 -18.46 -0.61 -8.84
C THR A 126 -17.84 0.49 -9.70
N CYS A 127 -16.51 0.59 -9.80
CA CYS A 127 -15.84 1.69 -10.51
C CYS A 127 -14.88 1.26 -11.64
N SER A 128 -14.80 -0.02 -12.01
CA SER A 128 -13.87 -0.52 -13.04
C SER A 128 -14.46 -1.63 -13.91
N GLY A 129 -13.76 -1.97 -15.01
CA GLY A 129 -14.13 -3.11 -15.86
C GLY A 129 -13.71 -4.45 -15.23
N LYS A 130 -14.46 -5.51 -15.52
CA LYS A 130 -14.28 -6.86 -14.95
C LYS A 130 -12.82 -7.34 -14.85
N GLN A 131 -12.00 -7.16 -15.90
CA GLN A 131 -10.60 -7.59 -15.90
C GLN A 131 -9.72 -6.85 -14.86
N ILE A 132 -10.02 -5.58 -14.58
CA ILE A 132 -9.33 -4.79 -13.56
C ILE A 132 -9.65 -5.36 -12.18
N PHE A 133 -10.93 -5.55 -11.88
CA PHE A 133 -11.41 -6.20 -10.65
C PHE A 133 -10.80 -7.59 -10.45
N GLU A 134 -10.83 -8.46 -11.47
CA GLU A 134 -10.21 -9.79 -11.43
C GLU A 134 -8.70 -9.73 -11.18
N SER A 135 -8.01 -8.70 -11.68
CA SER A 135 -6.57 -8.51 -11.45
C SER A 135 -6.24 -8.03 -10.04
N PHE A 136 -7.04 -7.13 -9.45
CA PHE A 136 -6.93 -6.75 -8.05
C PHE A 136 -7.27 -7.92 -7.11
N ALA A 137 -8.30 -8.72 -7.43
CA ALA A 137 -8.63 -9.94 -6.70
C ALA A 137 -7.49 -10.97 -6.76
N ARG A 138 -6.83 -11.13 -7.92
CA ARG A 138 -5.66 -12.01 -8.05
C ARG A 138 -4.45 -11.51 -7.25
N HIS A 139 -4.18 -10.21 -7.29
CA HIS A 139 -3.14 -9.55 -6.47
C HIS A 139 -3.36 -9.78 -4.97
N PHE A 140 -4.59 -9.57 -4.46
CA PHE A 140 -4.91 -9.83 -3.05
C PHE A 140 -4.75 -11.31 -2.67
N ASN A 141 -5.29 -12.23 -3.48
CA ASN A 141 -5.10 -13.65 -3.25
C ASN A 141 -3.62 -14.07 -3.25
N GLN A 142 -2.77 -13.47 -4.11
CA GLN A 142 -1.32 -13.72 -4.14
C GLN A 142 -0.57 -13.23 -2.89
N MET A 143 -1.18 -12.36 -2.09
CA MET A 143 -0.67 -12.01 -0.75
C MET A 143 -1.15 -13.02 0.30
N LEU A 144 -2.42 -13.46 0.22
CA LEU A 144 -3.01 -14.43 1.14
C LEU A 144 -2.42 -15.85 1.03
N THR A 145 -1.90 -16.23 -0.14
CA THR A 145 -1.32 -17.56 -0.38
C THR A 145 0.17 -17.69 0.01
N ASP A 146 0.85 -16.62 0.41
CA ASP A 146 2.23 -16.72 0.92
C ASP A 146 2.23 -17.31 2.35
N PRO A 147 2.80 -18.50 2.60
CA PRO A 147 2.93 -19.04 3.96
C PRO A 147 3.77 -18.14 4.88
N GLY A 148 4.59 -17.25 4.32
CA GLY A 148 5.32 -16.22 5.03
C GLY A 148 4.55 -14.90 5.26
N LEU A 149 3.25 -14.81 4.93
CA LEU A 149 2.48 -13.55 5.01
C LEU A 149 2.64 -12.83 6.35
N ALA A 150 2.54 -13.51 7.49
CA ALA A 150 2.66 -12.89 8.81
C ALA A 150 4.03 -12.23 9.06
N LEU A 151 5.11 -12.75 8.46
CA LEU A 151 6.46 -12.16 8.50
C LEU A 151 6.60 -11.01 7.50
N TRP A 152 6.03 -11.17 6.30
CA TRP A 152 6.18 -10.22 5.19
C TRP A 152 5.09 -9.15 5.12
N PHE A 153 4.10 -9.18 6.01
CA PHE A 153 2.92 -8.31 5.94
C PHE A 153 3.23 -6.81 5.79
N PRO A 154 4.19 -6.21 6.52
CA PRO A 154 4.54 -4.79 6.32
C PRO A 154 5.10 -4.52 4.92
N ALA A 155 5.86 -5.45 4.34
CA ALA A 155 6.37 -5.34 2.97
C ALA A 155 5.24 -5.50 1.93
N TYR A 156 4.31 -6.44 2.14
CA TYR A 156 3.12 -6.61 1.30
C TYR A 156 2.24 -5.36 1.30
N ARG A 157 1.96 -4.79 2.47
CA ARG A 157 1.17 -3.56 2.62
C ARG A 157 1.82 -2.35 1.93
N ALA A 158 3.14 -2.21 2.04
CA ALA A 158 3.89 -1.15 1.35
C ALA A 158 3.94 -1.34 -0.17
N PHE A 159 4.04 -2.59 -0.64
CA PHE A 159 3.97 -2.94 -2.07
C PHE A 159 2.58 -2.69 -2.65
N ASP A 160 1.53 -3.12 -1.95
CA ASP A 160 0.12 -2.91 -2.29
C ASP A 160 -0.23 -1.41 -2.44
N ARG A 161 0.22 -0.56 -1.50
CA ARG A 161 0.07 0.90 -1.60
C ARG A 161 0.71 1.46 -2.87
N LYS A 162 1.87 0.92 -3.26
CA LYS A 162 2.58 1.29 -4.51
C LYS A 162 1.79 0.90 -5.76
N ILE A 163 1.28 -0.34 -5.81
CA ILE A 163 0.44 -0.86 -6.89
C ILE A 163 -0.81 -0.01 -7.06
N ARG A 164 -1.54 0.26 -5.98
CA ARG A 164 -2.73 1.14 -6.02
C ARG A 164 -2.39 2.57 -6.46
N ALA A 165 -1.34 3.18 -5.91
CA ALA A 165 -0.92 4.53 -6.30
C ALA A 165 -0.55 4.65 -7.79
N GLN A 166 0.16 3.65 -8.33
CA GLN A 166 0.48 3.58 -9.75
C GLN A 166 -0.79 3.40 -10.61
N PHE A 167 -1.68 2.49 -10.25
CA PHE A 167 -2.93 2.24 -10.98
C PHE A 167 -3.81 3.49 -11.11
N PHE A 168 -3.99 4.26 -10.03
CA PHE A 168 -4.79 5.51 -10.11
C PHE A 168 -4.09 6.65 -10.85
N THR A 169 -2.76 6.58 -11.03
CA THR A 169 -2.01 7.51 -11.88
C THR A 169 -2.10 7.13 -13.36
N ALA A 170 -2.01 5.83 -13.67
CA ALA A 170 -2.14 5.26 -15.01
C ALA A 170 -2.69 3.84 -14.91
N PRO A 171 -3.97 3.57 -15.28
CA PRO A 171 -4.59 2.26 -15.10
C PRO A 171 -3.94 1.13 -15.92
N TYR A 172 -3.80 -0.04 -15.30
CA TYR A 172 -3.28 -1.27 -15.93
C TYR A 172 -3.94 -2.52 -15.34
N ILE A 173 -3.75 -3.67 -15.99
CA ILE A 173 -4.16 -4.99 -15.48
C ILE A 173 -3.01 -5.59 -14.68
N ILE A 174 -3.26 -6.02 -13.44
CA ILE A 174 -2.22 -6.64 -12.60
C ILE A 174 -2.02 -8.11 -13.01
N ASP A 175 -0.87 -8.39 -13.63
CA ASP A 175 -0.36 -9.76 -13.80
C ASP A 175 0.62 -10.09 -12.67
N VAL A 176 0.25 -11.07 -11.84
CA VAL A 176 1.05 -11.53 -10.70
C VAL A 176 2.16 -12.50 -11.10
N GLU A 177 2.03 -13.15 -12.27
CA GLU A 177 3.03 -14.07 -12.80
C GLU A 177 4.15 -13.31 -13.52
N HIS A 178 3.90 -12.06 -13.92
CA HIS A 178 4.87 -11.23 -14.62
C HIS A 178 6.18 -11.07 -13.82
N ALA A 179 7.32 -11.17 -14.51
CA ALA A 179 8.64 -11.14 -13.88
C ALA A 179 8.88 -9.83 -13.11
N GLU A 180 8.36 -8.70 -13.60
CA GLU A 180 8.52 -7.41 -12.92
C GLU A 180 7.65 -7.27 -11.66
N TYR A 181 6.46 -7.87 -11.61
CA TYR A 181 5.63 -7.92 -10.40
C TYR A 181 6.37 -8.69 -9.29
N ARG A 182 6.86 -9.90 -9.62
CA ARG A 182 7.62 -10.75 -8.69
C ARG A 182 8.93 -10.08 -8.25
N SER A 183 9.63 -9.40 -9.16
CA SER A 183 10.84 -8.61 -8.86
C SER A 183 10.54 -7.44 -7.90
N ALA A 184 9.48 -6.68 -8.15
CA ALA A 184 9.10 -5.53 -7.32
C ALA A 184 8.60 -5.94 -5.93
N LEU A 185 7.86 -7.04 -5.83
CA LEU A 185 7.47 -7.63 -4.54
C LEU A 185 8.70 -8.12 -3.74
N GLN A 186 9.65 -8.79 -4.40
CA GLN A 186 10.89 -9.21 -3.72
C GLN A 186 11.73 -8.00 -3.28
N ALA A 187 11.77 -6.92 -4.06
CA ALA A 187 12.43 -5.67 -3.65
C ALA A 187 11.76 -5.08 -2.39
N ALA A 188 10.43 -5.04 -2.30
CA ALA A 188 9.73 -4.59 -1.09
C ALA A 188 10.04 -5.46 0.15
N LYS A 189 10.12 -6.80 -0.02
CA LYS A 189 10.56 -7.72 1.05
C LYS A 189 12.01 -7.47 1.47
N ASN A 190 12.90 -7.16 0.51
CA ASN A 190 14.30 -6.81 0.78
C ASN A 190 14.42 -5.48 1.57
N ASP A 191 13.68 -4.44 1.16
CA ASP A 191 13.70 -3.11 1.79
C ASP A 191 13.25 -3.20 3.27
N PHE A 192 12.15 -3.90 3.54
CA PHE A 192 11.68 -4.18 4.90
C PHE A 192 12.74 -4.90 5.76
N MET A 193 13.43 -5.89 5.18
CA MET A 193 14.54 -6.59 5.83
C MET A 193 15.73 -5.68 6.14
N MET A 194 16.03 -4.68 5.31
CA MET A 194 17.10 -3.70 5.59
C MET A 194 16.70 -2.74 6.71
N HIS A 195 15.48 -2.17 6.65
CA HIS A 195 15.01 -1.21 7.64
C HIS A 195 14.88 -1.83 9.05
N THR A 196 14.35 -3.05 9.17
CA THR A 196 14.20 -3.74 10.46
C THR A 196 15.54 -3.92 11.18
N GLN A 197 16.62 -4.21 10.44
CA GLN A 197 17.96 -4.43 11.00
C GLN A 197 18.64 -3.13 11.49
N ALA A 198 18.30 -1.99 10.89
CA ALA A 198 18.77 -0.68 11.35
C ALA A 198 18.20 -0.33 12.74
N SER A 199 16.97 -0.74 13.04
CA SER A 199 16.29 -0.50 14.32
C SER A 199 16.85 -1.37 15.46
N SER A 200 16.88 -2.69 15.30
CA SER A 200 17.26 -3.62 16.38
C SER A 200 18.69 -3.43 16.90
N SER A 201 19.61 -2.98 16.04
CA SER A 201 21.02 -2.78 16.36
C SER A 201 21.32 -1.52 17.19
N SER A 202 20.30 -0.88 17.78
CA SER A 202 20.42 0.35 18.59
C SER A 202 20.40 0.10 20.11
N GLY A 203 19.91 -1.05 20.57
CA GLY A 203 19.54 -1.29 21.98
C GLY A 203 20.40 -2.31 22.72
N ALA A 204 21.73 -2.19 22.70
CA ALA A 204 22.63 -3.13 23.39
C ALA A 204 23.96 -2.49 23.87
N ARG A 205 23.90 -1.56 24.83
CA ARG A 205 25.07 -1.11 25.60
C ARG A 205 24.74 -0.96 27.08
N SER A 206 24.58 -2.10 27.76
CA SER A 206 24.56 -2.16 29.22
C SER A 206 25.97 -1.83 29.76
N SER A 207 26.19 -0.59 30.19
CA SER A 207 27.46 -0.12 30.72
C SER A 207 27.70 -0.58 32.16
N SER A 208 28.31 -1.75 32.32
CA SER A 208 28.82 -2.26 33.59
C SER A 208 30.09 -1.52 34.03
N SER A 209 29.94 -0.29 34.52
CA SER A 209 31.02 0.49 35.15
C SER A 209 30.67 0.84 36.60
N GLY A 210 31.35 0.20 37.55
CA GLY A 210 31.28 0.55 38.97
C GLY A 210 31.80 1.98 39.19
N GLY A 211 31.05 2.80 39.93
CA GLY A 211 31.35 4.22 40.11
C GLY A 211 32.15 4.56 41.37
N ARG A 212 32.36 5.86 41.61
CA ARG A 212 32.60 6.42 42.95
C ARG A 212 32.32 7.94 43.01
N ALA A 213 31.42 8.29 43.93
CA ALA A 213 31.32 9.54 44.72
C ALA A 213 31.30 10.94 44.05
N ALA A 214 30.28 11.72 44.46
CA ALA A 214 30.16 13.19 44.40
C ALA A 214 30.03 13.81 42.97
N LYS A 215 29.45 15.01 42.82
CA LYS A 215 29.00 16.02 43.80
C LYS A 215 27.74 16.73 43.30
N GLU A 216 26.88 17.20 44.20
CA GLU A 216 25.69 17.99 43.82
C GLU A 216 26.06 19.33 43.17
N ARG A 217 25.32 19.70 42.11
CA ARG A 217 24.79 21.07 41.93
C ARG A 217 23.64 21.09 40.91
N SER A 218 22.69 21.98 41.16
CA SER A 218 21.57 22.28 40.25
C SER A 218 22.06 23.00 38.99
N GLU A 219 21.49 22.69 37.81
CA GLU A 219 20.52 23.58 37.15
C GLU A 219 20.01 23.11 35.78
N ARG A 220 18.76 23.51 35.48
CA ARG A 220 18.22 23.85 34.16
C ARG A 220 18.17 22.75 33.07
N SER A 221 17.02 22.08 32.99
CA SER A 221 16.60 21.28 31.84
C SER A 221 16.69 22.05 30.51
N LYS A 222 17.29 21.43 29.50
CA LYS A 222 17.16 21.82 28.08
C LYS A 222 16.44 20.72 27.30
N PRO A 223 15.39 21.01 26.54
CA PRO A 223 14.89 20.11 25.52
C PRO A 223 15.75 20.22 24.25
N TYR A 224 15.88 19.11 23.50
CA TYR A 224 16.61 18.98 22.23
C TYR A 224 18.13 19.25 22.25
N ASP A 225 18.88 18.24 22.69
CA ASP A 225 20.06 17.80 21.93
C ASP A 225 19.74 16.41 21.35
N LYS A 226 19.54 16.31 20.03
CA LYS A 226 19.31 15.02 19.35
C LYS A 226 20.66 14.39 18.99
N ASP A 227 20.79 13.10 19.27
CA ASP A 227 22.02 12.33 19.12
C ASP A 227 22.75 12.54 17.79
N ASN A 228 23.92 13.19 17.85
CA ASN A 228 24.96 13.07 16.82
C ASN A 228 25.66 11.69 16.92
N ALA A 229 24.87 10.62 17.04
CA ALA A 229 25.36 9.25 16.96
C ALA A 229 25.88 9.01 15.54
N PRO A 230 27.17 8.69 15.34
CA PRO A 230 27.71 8.52 14.00
C PRO A 230 26.96 7.39 13.29
N PRO A 231 26.53 7.58 12.02
CA PRO A 231 25.69 6.62 11.33
C PRO A 231 26.37 5.24 11.30
N LYS A 232 25.59 4.20 11.65
CA LYS A 232 26.07 2.82 11.68
C LYS A 232 26.71 2.50 10.34
N ARG A 233 27.94 2.00 10.39
CA ARG A 233 28.83 1.81 9.23
C ARG A 233 28.34 0.66 8.33
N THR A 234 27.29 0.90 7.55
CA THR A 234 26.74 -0.03 6.55
C THR A 234 27.86 -0.55 5.66
N LEU A 235 28.04 -1.87 5.65
CA LEU A 235 29.00 -2.56 4.79
C LEU A 235 28.45 -2.61 3.36
N CYS A 236 29.21 -2.06 2.41
CA CYS A 236 28.86 -2.14 1.00
C CYS A 236 29.17 -3.53 0.46
N PHE A 237 28.15 -4.36 0.23
CA PHE A 237 28.34 -5.71 -0.34
C PHE A 237 28.96 -5.73 -1.75
N ARG A 238 29.01 -4.60 -2.47
CA ARG A 238 29.75 -4.51 -3.75
C ARG A 238 31.26 -4.34 -3.53
N CYS A 239 31.69 -3.40 -2.68
CA CYS A 239 33.11 -3.00 -2.59
C CYS A 239 33.78 -3.28 -1.24
N GLY A 240 33.09 -3.77 -0.23
CA GLY A 240 33.68 -4.09 1.09
C GLY A 240 33.95 -2.89 2.00
N ARG A 241 33.84 -1.66 1.48
CA ARG A 241 33.98 -0.41 2.27
C ARG A 241 32.71 -0.10 3.05
N THR A 242 32.83 0.70 4.11
CA THR A 242 31.70 1.10 4.94
C THR A 242 31.20 2.51 4.63
N GLY A 243 29.91 2.77 4.86
CA GLY A 243 29.29 4.10 4.79
C GLY A 243 28.40 4.33 3.58
N HIS A 244 28.20 3.33 2.72
CA HIS A 244 27.26 3.37 1.60
C HIS A 244 26.69 1.97 1.31
N GLY A 245 25.57 1.89 0.59
CA GLY A 245 24.94 0.63 0.17
C GLY A 245 25.49 0.14 -1.17
N ALA A 246 25.32 -1.15 -1.47
CA ALA A 246 25.79 -1.72 -2.74
C ALA A 246 25.18 -1.04 -3.98
N VAL A 247 23.91 -0.63 -3.91
CA VAL A 247 23.19 0.08 -4.99
C VAL A 247 23.72 1.50 -5.24
N THR A 248 24.23 2.18 -4.20
CA THR A 248 24.81 3.54 -4.32
C THR A 248 26.34 3.54 -4.46
N CYS A 249 26.95 2.36 -4.55
CA CYS A 249 28.39 2.18 -4.64
C CYS A 249 28.98 2.64 -5.98
N ARG A 250 29.62 3.80 -5.99
CA ARG A 250 30.37 4.35 -7.14
C ARG A 250 31.85 4.00 -7.15
N GLU A 251 32.31 3.14 -6.25
CA GLU A 251 33.71 2.73 -6.17
C GLU A 251 34.15 1.99 -7.45
N ALA A 252 35.31 2.37 -7.98
CA ALA A 252 35.92 1.74 -9.15
C ALA A 252 36.73 0.48 -8.80
N ASN A 253 37.08 0.30 -7.52
CA ASN A 253 37.86 -0.83 -7.01
C ASN A 253 37.26 -1.33 -5.68
N PRO A 254 37.43 -2.62 -5.32
CA PRO A 254 37.12 -3.11 -3.98
C PRO A 254 37.96 -2.45 -2.84
N SER A 255 37.63 -2.78 -1.60
CA SER A 255 38.35 -2.44 -0.37
C SER A 255 39.83 -2.82 -0.44
N LYS A 256 40.09 -4.01 -0.98
CA LYS A 256 41.39 -4.66 -1.04
C LYS A 256 41.95 -4.62 -2.46
N HIS A 257 43.19 -4.15 -2.58
CA HIS A 257 43.90 -4.07 -3.85
C HIS A 257 44.10 -5.46 -4.49
N GLY A 258 44.21 -5.53 -5.81
CA GLY A 258 44.36 -6.79 -6.54
C GLY A 258 43.10 -7.66 -6.62
N ARG A 259 41.89 -7.07 -6.54
CA ARG A 259 40.62 -7.78 -6.68
C ARG A 259 39.69 -7.17 -7.71
N ASN A 260 38.96 -8.06 -8.37
CA ASN A 260 37.79 -7.75 -9.18
C ASN A 260 36.52 -7.74 -8.30
N PHE A 261 35.46 -7.09 -8.78
CA PHE A 261 34.12 -7.26 -8.22
C PHE A 261 33.60 -8.67 -8.52
N VAL A 262 32.99 -9.33 -7.53
CA VAL A 262 32.27 -10.61 -7.73
C VAL A 262 30.82 -10.36 -8.15
N ILE A 263 30.25 -9.27 -7.66
CA ILE A 263 28.83 -8.92 -7.83
C ILE A 263 28.63 -7.49 -8.30
N TYR A 264 27.47 -7.24 -8.88
CA TYR A 264 26.90 -5.91 -9.04
C TYR A 264 25.55 -5.82 -8.32
N ALA A 265 25.00 -4.61 -8.20
CA ALA A 265 23.75 -4.36 -7.50
C ALA A 265 22.76 -3.66 -8.45
N ASN A 266 21.53 -4.15 -8.50
CA ASN A 266 20.51 -3.71 -9.46
C ASN A 266 19.10 -3.89 -8.86
N ARG A 267 18.16 -2.96 -9.10
CA ARG A 267 16.76 -3.01 -8.61
C ARG A 267 16.56 -3.49 -7.14
N GLY A 268 17.50 -3.19 -6.23
CA GLY A 268 17.43 -3.64 -4.82
C GLY A 268 17.85 -5.09 -4.55
N GLY A 269 18.49 -5.75 -5.52
CA GLY A 269 19.13 -7.07 -5.37
C GLY A 269 20.65 -7.04 -5.64
N LEU A 270 21.31 -8.15 -5.34
CA LEU A 270 22.72 -8.42 -5.69
C LEU A 270 22.77 -9.55 -6.71
N PHE A 271 23.65 -9.43 -7.70
CA PHE A 271 23.75 -10.36 -8.83
C PHE A 271 25.22 -10.66 -9.14
N ARG A 272 25.56 -11.93 -9.41
CA ARG A 272 26.93 -12.35 -9.72
C ARG A 272 27.31 -11.90 -11.14
N ILE A 273 28.46 -11.22 -11.29
CA ILE A 273 28.89 -10.62 -12.57
C ILE A 273 29.13 -11.66 -13.68
N HIS A 274 29.47 -12.90 -13.31
CA HIS A 274 29.81 -13.96 -14.27
C HIS A 274 28.60 -14.49 -15.07
N ASP A 275 27.43 -14.56 -14.46
CA ASP A 275 26.28 -15.34 -14.97
C ASP A 275 24.90 -14.79 -14.54
N ASP A 276 24.87 -13.56 -13.99
CA ASP A 276 23.68 -12.83 -13.53
C ASP A 276 22.78 -13.56 -12.50
N HIS A 277 23.29 -14.62 -11.85
CA HIS A 277 22.55 -15.28 -10.78
C HIS A 277 22.41 -14.36 -9.56
N ALA A 278 21.18 -14.25 -9.04
CA ALA A 278 20.89 -13.53 -7.81
C ALA A 278 21.67 -14.12 -6.62
N VAL A 279 22.24 -13.25 -5.79
CA VAL A 279 23.05 -13.60 -4.61
C VAL A 279 22.28 -13.24 -3.35
N CYS A 280 22.18 -14.17 -2.39
CA CYS A 280 21.36 -13.97 -1.20
C CYS A 280 21.95 -12.89 -0.27
N MET A 281 21.22 -11.78 -0.12
CA MET A 281 21.58 -10.72 0.82
C MET A 281 21.48 -11.17 2.28
N SER A 282 20.48 -11.98 2.63
CA SER A 282 20.33 -12.51 4.00
C SER A 282 21.49 -13.41 4.40
N PHE A 283 21.99 -14.26 3.47
CA PHE A 283 23.24 -15.01 3.65
C PHE A 283 24.44 -14.06 3.85
N ASN A 284 24.55 -13.02 3.02
CA ASN A 284 25.62 -12.03 3.14
C ASN A 284 25.58 -11.19 4.43
N CYS A 285 24.40 -11.09 5.07
CA CYS A 285 24.20 -10.54 6.40
C CYS A 285 24.42 -11.56 7.55
N GLY A 286 24.73 -12.82 7.25
CA GLY A 286 24.89 -13.90 8.24
C GLY A 286 23.57 -14.39 8.84
N LYS A 287 22.47 -14.39 8.08
CA LYS A 287 21.09 -14.60 8.56
C LYS A 287 20.23 -15.49 7.63
N CYS A 288 20.85 -16.40 6.89
CA CYS A 288 20.11 -17.34 6.04
C CYS A 288 20.76 -18.71 6.03
N GLU A 289 19.95 -19.73 6.29
CA GLU A 289 20.33 -21.15 6.37
C GLU A 289 19.67 -21.97 5.23
N SER A 290 18.90 -21.30 4.36
CA SER A 290 18.07 -21.93 3.32
C SER A 290 18.88 -22.38 2.11
N SER A 291 19.23 -23.67 2.06
CA SER A 291 20.09 -24.28 1.02
C SER A 291 19.33 -24.86 -0.20
N GLY A 292 18.22 -24.25 -0.63
CA GLY A 292 17.37 -24.78 -1.70
C GLY A 292 17.73 -24.26 -3.11
N ASN A 293 17.61 -25.11 -4.15
CA ASN A 293 17.90 -24.74 -5.55
C ASN A 293 17.01 -23.61 -6.11
N THR A 294 15.87 -23.30 -5.48
CA THR A 294 14.98 -22.19 -5.83
C THR A 294 15.36 -20.87 -5.15
N HIS A 295 16.41 -20.86 -4.34
CA HIS A 295 16.87 -19.71 -3.55
C HIS A 295 18.06 -18.99 -4.22
N ALA A 296 18.26 -17.72 -3.89
CA ALA A 296 19.41 -16.94 -4.36
C ALA A 296 20.74 -17.51 -3.81
N LEU A 297 21.83 -17.43 -4.58
CA LEU A 297 23.10 -18.09 -4.27
C LEU A 297 23.67 -17.67 -2.90
N HIS A 298 23.99 -18.66 -2.07
CA HIS A 298 24.76 -18.50 -0.83
C HIS A 298 26.25 -18.42 -1.17
N ILE A 299 26.68 -17.24 -1.62
CA ILE A 299 28.09 -16.90 -1.83
C ILE A 299 28.43 -15.53 -1.24
N CYS A 300 29.66 -15.39 -0.76
CA CYS A 300 30.22 -14.13 -0.30
C CYS A 300 30.33 -13.14 -1.46
N SER A 301 29.55 -12.05 -1.39
CA SER A 301 29.55 -10.95 -2.36
C SER A 301 30.92 -10.26 -2.55
N LEU A 302 31.87 -10.47 -1.62
CA LEU A 302 33.22 -9.90 -1.65
C LEU A 302 34.33 -10.85 -2.10
N CYS A 303 34.07 -12.17 -2.18
CA CYS A 303 35.11 -13.16 -2.53
C CYS A 303 34.63 -14.48 -3.19
N SER A 304 33.32 -14.60 -3.49
CA SER A 304 32.65 -15.77 -4.09
C SER A 304 32.68 -17.09 -3.31
N ASP A 305 33.17 -17.10 -2.08
CA ASP A 305 33.21 -18.27 -1.19
C ASP A 305 31.81 -18.61 -0.65
N ALA A 306 31.43 -19.89 -0.66
CA ALA A 306 30.11 -20.36 -0.19
C ALA A 306 30.03 -20.58 1.33
N HIS A 307 31.16 -20.58 2.06
CA HIS A 307 31.18 -20.90 3.49
C HIS A 307 30.84 -19.72 4.41
N HIS A 308 30.78 -18.49 3.90
CA HIS A 308 30.55 -17.30 4.73
C HIS A 308 29.86 -16.15 3.98
N GLY A 309 29.01 -15.41 4.70
CA GLY A 309 28.48 -14.13 4.23
C GLY A 309 29.52 -12.99 4.31
N ALA A 310 29.32 -11.93 3.52
CA ALA A 310 30.23 -10.78 3.47
C ALA A 310 30.54 -10.12 4.83
N VAL A 311 29.59 -10.12 5.78
CA VAL A 311 29.85 -9.61 7.16
C VAL A 311 30.94 -10.38 7.91
N ASN A 312 31.13 -11.67 7.59
CA ASN A 312 32.14 -12.54 8.19
C ASN A 312 33.36 -12.75 7.27
N CYS A 313 33.49 -11.94 6.22
CA CYS A 313 34.55 -12.08 5.23
C CYS A 313 35.90 -11.59 5.78
N THR A 314 36.69 -12.50 6.36
CA THR A 314 38.10 -12.26 6.76
C THR A 314 38.97 -11.79 5.60
N ARG A 315 38.51 -12.03 4.37
CA ARG A 315 39.13 -11.55 3.14
C ARG A 315 38.89 -10.06 2.86
N ASN A 316 37.92 -9.38 3.48
CA ASN A 316 37.56 -7.97 3.21
C ASN A 316 38.77 -7.00 3.29
#